data_AF-A0A7W7EKY1-F1
#
_entry.id   AF-A0A7W7EKY1-F1
#
_cell.length_a   1.000
_cell.length_b   1.000
_cell.length_c   1.000
_cell.angle_alpha   90.00
_cell.angle_beta   90.00
_cell.angle_gamma   90.00
#
_symmetry.space_group_name_H-M   'P 1'
#
loop_
_entity.id
_entity.type
_entity.pdbx_description
1 polymer ?
#
loop_
_entity_poly.entity_id
_entity_poly.type
_entity_poly.pdbx_seq_one_letter_code
_entity_poly.pdbx_strand_id
1 'polypeptide(L)'
;MQYRWGGAMALTRNHVPAFGEIERDVFAACGCNGLGASNSTAAGIAAAEFALGHESELGRVYRQLAAPAPLPPQPLTTIGAKLHLAYREWSAGAE
;
A
#
# COMPACT_ATOMS: atom_id res chain seq x y z
N MET A 1 2.80 -21.17 19.93
CA MET A 1 2.98 -21.63 18.53
C MET A 1 4.43 -22.02 18.30
N GLN A 2 4.71 -23.16 17.65
CA GLN A 2 6.09 -23.65 17.47
C GLN A 2 6.87 -22.94 16.34
N TYR A 3 6.17 -22.36 15.35
CA TYR A 3 6.78 -21.60 14.25
C TYR A 3 6.03 -20.29 14.03
N ARG A 4 6.76 -19.18 13.92
CA ARG A 4 6.22 -17.81 13.78
C ARG A 4 7.09 -17.03 12.79
N TRP A 5 6.48 -16.16 12.01
CA TRP A 5 7.20 -15.20 11.15
C TRP A 5 6.44 -13.89 11.09
N GLY A 6 7.16 -12.83 10.78
CA GLY A 6 6.63 -11.49 10.58
C GLY A 6 7.48 -10.74 9.57
N GLY A 7 7.00 -9.59 9.12
CA GLY A 7 7.70 -8.77 8.16
C GLY A 7 7.10 -7.38 8.07
N ALA A 8 7.85 -6.47 7.44
CA ALA A 8 7.35 -5.14 7.16
C ALA A 8 6.27 -5.18 6.07
N MET A 9 5.29 -4.31 6.19
CA MET A 9 4.22 -4.14 5.21
C MET A 9 4.09 -2.68 4.82
N ALA A 10 4.00 -2.42 3.52
CA ALA A 10 3.70 -1.09 3.00
C ALA A 10 2.20 -0.81 3.12
N LEU A 11 1.87 0.26 3.86
CA LEU A 11 0.49 0.67 4.16
C LEU A 11 0.26 2.12 3.76
N THR A 12 -0.95 2.41 3.28
CA THR A 12 -1.45 3.77 3.08
C THR A 12 -2.59 4.06 4.07
N ARG A 13 -2.79 5.34 4.40
CA ARG A 13 -3.75 5.75 5.45
C ARG A 13 -5.21 5.42 5.13
N ASN A 14 -5.57 5.42 3.85
CA ASN A 14 -6.91 5.14 3.34
C ASN A 14 -7.04 3.76 2.69
N HIS A 15 -6.06 2.86 2.89
CA HIS A 15 -6.06 1.49 2.38
C HIS A 15 -6.19 1.34 0.85
N VAL A 16 -5.83 2.36 0.08
CA VAL A 16 -5.69 2.30 -1.39
C VAL A 16 -4.22 2.16 -1.78
N PRO A 17 -3.88 1.41 -2.83
CA PRO A 17 -2.49 1.32 -3.31
C PRO A 17 -2.01 2.66 -3.88
N ALA A 18 -0.71 2.89 -3.81
CA ALA A 18 -0.06 3.91 -4.62
C ALA A 18 0.18 3.33 -6.01
N PHE A 19 -0.56 3.84 -7.00
CA PHE A 19 -0.60 3.31 -8.35
C PHE A 19 -0.56 4.43 -9.39
N GLY A 20 0.16 4.21 -10.50
CA GLY A 20 0.21 5.10 -11.65
C GLY A 20 1.55 5.84 -11.79
N GLU A 21 1.61 6.79 -12.72
CA GLU A 21 2.80 7.62 -12.93
C GLU A 21 2.92 8.65 -11.80
N ILE A 22 4.01 8.57 -11.03
CA ILE A 22 4.28 9.45 -9.87
C ILE A 22 5.24 10.58 -10.21
N GLU A 23 6.11 10.35 -11.19
CA GLU A 23 6.99 11.32 -11.82
C GLU A 23 7.16 10.91 -13.29
N ARG A 24 7.72 11.80 -14.13
CA ARG A 24 7.90 11.54 -15.55
C ARG A 24 8.65 10.21 -15.78
N ASP A 25 8.00 9.29 -16.49
CA ASP A 25 8.52 7.95 -16.80
C ASP A 25 8.78 7.07 -15.55
N VAL A 26 8.20 7.41 -14.39
CA VAL A 26 8.30 6.66 -13.13
C VAL A 26 6.91 6.19 -12.68
N PHE A 27 6.72 4.88 -12.67
CA PHE A 27 5.43 4.25 -12.36
C PHE A 27 5.49 3.51 -11.02
N ALA A 28 4.45 3.73 -10.20
CA ALA A 28 4.26 3.07 -8.92
C ALA A 28 3.23 1.94 -9.01
N ALA A 29 3.52 0.85 -8.31
CA ALA A 29 2.60 -0.23 -7.98
C ALA A 29 2.94 -0.74 -6.56
N CYS A 30 2.72 0.11 -5.55
CA CYS A 30 3.14 -0.14 -4.17
C CYS A 30 2.03 0.14 -3.15
N GLY A 31 2.29 -0.15 -1.87
CA GLY A 31 1.27 0.00 -0.82
C GLY A 31 0.15 -1.03 -0.95
N CYS A 32 0.49 -2.32 -1.07
CA CYS A 32 -0.47 -3.41 -1.27
C CYS A 32 -1.44 -3.62 -0.10
N ASN A 33 -1.23 -2.93 1.04
CA ASN A 33 -2.11 -2.93 2.21
C ASN A 33 -2.45 -4.32 2.76
N GLY A 34 -1.57 -5.32 2.54
CA GLY A 34 -1.80 -6.68 2.98
C GLY A 34 -2.84 -7.46 2.18
N LEU A 35 -3.29 -6.95 1.02
CA LEU A 35 -4.29 -7.58 0.15
C LEU A 35 -3.76 -8.83 -0.60
N GLY A 36 -2.55 -9.28 -0.29
CA GLY A 36 -1.98 -10.54 -0.78
C GLY A 36 -1.19 -10.43 -2.09
N ALA A 37 -0.63 -11.57 -2.48
CA ALA A 37 0.21 -11.71 -3.67
C ALA A 37 -0.58 -11.43 -4.96
N SER A 38 -1.82 -11.92 -5.06
CA SER A 38 -2.66 -11.76 -6.25
C SER A 38 -2.91 -10.29 -6.60
N ASN A 39 -3.22 -9.45 -5.61
CA ASN A 39 -3.45 -8.03 -5.84
C ASN A 39 -2.16 -7.31 -6.25
N SER A 40 -1.03 -7.66 -5.63
CA SER A 40 0.27 -7.10 -6.00
C SER A 40 0.67 -7.46 -7.44
N THR A 41 0.41 -8.70 -7.87
CA THR A 41 0.62 -9.14 -9.26
C THR A 41 -0.28 -8.36 -10.23
N ALA A 42 -1.56 -8.20 -9.90
CA ALA A 42 -2.49 -7.43 -10.71
C ALA A 42 -2.06 -5.96 -10.85
N ALA A 43 -1.62 -5.32 -9.76
CA ALA A 43 -1.10 -3.96 -9.78
C ALA A 43 0.17 -3.86 -10.66
N GLY A 44 1.08 -4.84 -10.58
CA GLY A 44 2.27 -4.88 -11.42
C GLY A 44 1.96 -4.97 -12.91
N ILE A 45 1.02 -5.85 -13.29
CA ILE A 45 0.55 -5.99 -14.68
C ILE A 45 -0.06 -4.67 -15.15
N ALA A 46 -0.97 -4.10 -14.38
CA ALA A 46 -1.64 -2.85 -14.74
C ALA A 46 -0.65 -1.68 -14.89
N ALA A 47 0.38 -1.60 -14.04
CA ALA A 47 1.40 -0.56 -14.12
C ALA A 47 2.28 -0.72 -15.38
N ALA A 48 2.63 -1.96 -15.74
CA ALA A 48 3.38 -2.24 -16.96
C ALA A 48 2.57 -1.91 -18.22
N GLU A 49 1.30 -2.29 -18.26
CA GLU A 49 0.38 -1.91 -19.34
C GLU A 49 0.24 -0.40 -19.45
N PHE A 50 0.11 0.30 -18.33
CA PHE A 50 0.01 1.76 -18.29
C PHE A 50 1.28 2.43 -18.82
N ALA A 51 2.46 1.94 -18.43
CA ALA A 51 3.75 2.44 -18.92
C ALA A 51 3.95 2.23 -20.44
N LEU A 52 3.33 1.20 -21.01
CA LEU A 52 3.33 0.91 -22.45
C LEU A 52 2.22 1.62 -23.23
N GLY A 53 1.36 2.39 -22.55
CA GLY A 53 0.21 3.06 -23.18
C GLY A 53 -0.94 2.12 -23.55
N HIS A 54 -1.00 0.93 -22.97
CA HIS A 54 -2.11 -0.01 -23.17
C HIS A 54 -3.32 0.34 -22.30
N GLU A 55 -4.51 0.31 -22.90
CA GLU A 55 -5.77 0.47 -22.18
C GLU A 55 -6.41 -0.89 -21.88
N SER A 56 -6.09 -1.47 -20.73
CA SER A 56 -6.71 -2.71 -20.25
C SER A 56 -7.88 -2.43 -19.29
N GLU A 57 -8.74 -3.44 -19.11
CA GLU A 57 -9.77 -3.42 -18.06
C GLU A 57 -9.15 -3.30 -16.67
N LEU A 58 -8.04 -4.00 -16.42
CA LEU A 58 -7.34 -3.97 -15.14
C LEU A 58 -6.77 -2.58 -14.87
N GLY A 59 -6.11 -1.96 -15.85
CA GLY A 59 -5.63 -0.58 -15.75
C GLY A 59 -6.76 0.42 -15.49
N ARG A 60 -7.94 0.21 -16.09
CA ARG A 60 -9.13 1.04 -15.82
C ARG A 60 -9.64 0.89 -14.39
N VAL A 61 -9.63 -0.31 -13.81
CA VAL A 61 -9.96 -0.52 -12.39
C VAL A 61 -9.00 0.26 -11.49
N TYR A 62 -7.70 0.13 -11.72
CA TYR A 62 -6.69 0.81 -10.90
C TYR A 62 -6.72 2.34 -11.05
N ARG A 63 -7.02 2.86 -12.24
CA ARG A 63 -7.20 4.32 -12.47
C ARG A 63 -8.40 4.92 -11.75
N GLN A 64 -9.40 4.12 -11.40
CA GLN A 64 -10.58 4.57 -10.66
C GLN A 64 -10.35 4.60 -9.14
N LEU A 65 -9.25 4.05 -8.66
CA LEU A 65 -8.91 4.10 -7.24
C LEU A 65 -8.58 5.54 -6.83
N ALA A 66 -9.00 5.91 -5.62
CA ALA A 66 -8.59 7.17 -5.04
C ALA A 66 -7.07 7.19 -4.83
N ALA A 67 -6.47 8.38 -4.85
CA ALA A 67 -5.07 8.54 -4.51
C ALA A 67 -4.80 8.19 -3.02
N PRO A 68 -3.59 7.73 -2.68
CA PRO A 68 -3.18 7.56 -1.28
C PRO A 68 -3.33 8.87 -0.50
N ALA A 69 -4.01 8.80 0.64
CA ALA A 69 -4.18 9.98 1.49
C ALA A 69 -2.82 10.37 2.12
N PRO A 70 -2.43 11.65 2.07
CA PRO A 70 -1.15 12.09 2.62
C PRO A 70 -1.11 11.85 4.13
N LEU A 71 0.08 11.60 4.67
CA LEU A 71 0.25 11.51 6.11
C LEU A 71 0.16 12.91 6.75
N PRO A 72 -0.27 13.02 8.02
CA PRO A 72 -0.15 14.27 8.77
C PRO A 72 1.28 14.84 8.75
N PRO A 73 1.47 16.15 8.93
CA PRO A 73 2.82 16.72 9.00
C PRO A 73 3.61 16.17 10.19
N GLN A 74 4.93 16.17 10.08
CA GLN A 74 5.81 15.88 11.23
C GLN A 74 5.70 17.01 12.27
N PRO A 75 5.76 16.70 13.58
CA PRO A 75 6.05 15.39 14.19
C PRO A 75 4.82 14.50 14.45
N LEU A 76 3.61 14.95 14.09
CA LEU A 76 2.35 14.27 14.44
C LEU A 76 2.28 12.85 13.88
N THR A 77 2.74 12.64 12.65
CA THR A 77 2.80 11.30 12.03
C THR A 77 3.65 10.32 12.84
N THR A 78 4.84 10.73 13.27
CA THR A 78 5.72 9.84 14.03
C THR A 78 5.13 9.49 15.38
N ILE A 79 4.57 10.48 16.08
CA ILE A 79 3.93 10.28 17.39
C ILE A 79 2.72 9.36 17.25
N GLY A 80 1.81 9.65 16.31
CA GLY A 80 0.61 8.86 16.06
C GLY A 80 0.92 7.43 15.65
N ALA A 81 1.90 7.22 14.76
CA ALA A 81 2.31 5.88 14.34
C ALA A 81 2.83 5.05 15.52
N LYS A 82 3.71 5.62 16.36
CA LYS A 82 4.24 4.94 17.55
C LYS A 82 3.15 4.58 18.55
N LEU A 83 2.25 5.52 18.85
CA LEU A 83 1.14 5.28 19.77
C LEU A 83 0.20 4.19 19.25
N HIS A 84 -0.13 4.22 17.94
CA HIS A 84 -1.00 3.23 17.33
C HIS A 84 -0.37 1.83 17.33
N LEU A 85 0.92 1.71 17.01
CA LEU A 85 1.63 0.43 17.07
C LEU A 85 1.68 -0.11 18.50
N ALA A 86 2.05 0.71 19.48
CA ALA A 86 2.08 0.30 20.89
C ALA A 86 0.69 -0.16 21.39
N TYR A 87 -0.38 0.55 20.99
CA TYR A 87 -1.74 0.15 21.32
C TYR A 87 -2.12 -1.19 20.69
N ARG A 88 -1.73 -1.43 19.42
CA ARG A 88 -2.01 -2.70 18.73
C ARG A 88 -1.22 -3.87 19.33
N GLU A 89 0.04 -3.65 19.70
CA GLU A 89 0.86 -4.64 20.41
C GLU A 89 0.24 -4.99 21.76
N TRP A 90 -0.17 -3.99 22.54
CA TRP A 90 -0.85 -4.21 23.81
C TRP A 90 -2.18 -4.96 23.65
N SER A 91 -2.99 -4.58 22.66
CA SER A 91 -4.30 -5.19 22.38
C SER A 91 -4.21 -6.61 21.84
N ALA A 92 -3.12 -6.94 21.13
CA ALA A 92 -2.88 -8.30 20.65
C ALA A 92 -2.64 -9.29 21.80
N GLY A 93 -2.26 -8.79 22.98
CA GLY A 93 -2.00 -9.59 24.17
C GLY A 93 -0.65 -10.31 24.12
N ALA A 94 -0.38 -11.10 25.15
CA ALA A 94 0.76 -12.01 25.15
C ALA A 94 0.43 -13.21 24.25
N GLU A 95 1.13 -13.33 23.13
CA GLU A 95 1.05 -14.50 22.24
C GLU A 95 1.79 -15.74 22.74
#